data_AF-A0A2H9N711-F1
#
_entry.id   AF-A0A2H9N711-F1
#
_cell.length_a   1.000
_cell.length_b   1.000
_cell.length_c   1.000
_cell.angle_alpha   90.00
_cell.angle_beta   90.00
_cell.angle_gamma   90.00
#
_symmetry.space_group_name_H-M   'P 1'
#
loop_
_entity.id
_entity.type
_entity.pdbx_description
1 polymer ?
#
loop_
_entity_poly.entity_id
_entity_poly.type
_entity_poly.pdbx_seq_one_letter_code
_entity_poly.pdbx_strand_id
1 'polypeptide(L)'
;MNKKLIIYSVIFFLLCLLDLSASSITHIYLSIGFLSFILVRLVFPYIIYFAFLSGFIIDLVFYNYVGIFLIIVILISLIVYTLKTLYAIKPIFLQFLVLVCFFAFAYLLGKNFTTSIRNLITTIPLAFIWYFIKIPIGPLKNEREQ
;
A
#
# COMPACT_ATOMS: atom_id res chain seq x y z
N MET A 1 -12.90 -3.91 16.96
CA MET A 1 -11.75 -3.77 16.04
C MET A 1 -11.56 -5.08 15.28
N ASN A 2 -11.61 -5.06 13.95
CA ASN A 2 -11.56 -6.28 13.15
C ASN A 2 -10.21 -7.00 13.33
N LYS A 3 -10.20 -8.24 13.85
CA LYS A 3 -8.98 -9.06 14.03
C LYS A 3 -8.10 -9.11 12.77
N LYS A 4 -8.74 -9.06 11.60
CA LYS A 4 -8.11 -8.98 10.28
C LYS A 4 -7.17 -7.78 10.12
N LEU A 5 -7.54 -6.60 10.61
CA LEU A 5 -6.75 -5.38 10.47
C LEU A 5 -5.45 -5.45 11.27
N ILE A 6 -5.51 -6.02 12.48
CA ILE A 6 -4.33 -6.26 13.32
C ILE A 6 -3.36 -7.20 12.60
N ILE A 7 -3.88 -8.30 12.04
CA ILE A 7 -3.08 -9.26 11.28
C ILE A 7 -2.41 -8.57 10.08
N TYR A 8 -3.14 -7.74 9.33
CA TYR A 8 -2.57 -6.99 8.21
C TYR A 8 -1.47 -6.02 8.63
N SER A 9 -1.66 -5.31 9.75
CA SER A 9 -0.65 -4.40 10.29
C SER A 9 0.60 -5.14 10.75
N VAL A 10 0.46 -6.31 11.38
CA VAL A 10 1.60 -7.15 11.80
C VAL A 10 2.35 -7.68 10.59
N ILE A 11 1.63 -8.20 9.57
CA ILE A 11 2.27 -8.67 8.33
C ILE A 11 2.99 -7.51 7.64
N PHE A 12 2.33 -6.35 7.51
CA PHE A 12 2.94 -5.18 6.88
C PHE A 12 4.23 -4.75 7.60
N PHE A 13 4.22 -4.72 8.93
CA PHE A 13 5.41 -4.42 9.72
C PHE A 13 6.54 -5.43 9.50
N LEU A 14 6.22 -6.73 9.48
CA LEU A 14 7.21 -7.78 9.16
C LEU A 14 7.79 -7.62 7.76
N LEU A 15 6.97 -7.21 6.78
CA LEU A 15 7.44 -6.94 5.42
C LEU A 15 8.35 -5.71 5.36
N CYS A 16 8.06 -4.65 6.13
CA CYS A 16 8.97 -3.51 6.24
C CYS A 16 10.32 -3.90 6.85
N LEU A 17 10.33 -4.76 7.88
CA LEU A 17 11.57 -5.29 8.44
C LEU A 17 12.33 -6.18 7.44
N LEU A 18 11.60 -6.99 6.66
CA LEU A 18 12.19 -7.81 5.62
C LEU A 18 12.85 -6.94 4.54
N ASP A 19 12.14 -5.91 4.06
CA ASP A 19 12.66 -4.91 3.11
C ASP A 19 13.89 -4.16 3.66
N LEU A 20 14.00 -3.99 4.98
CA LEU A 20 15.18 -3.41 5.63
C LEU A 20 16.37 -4.40 5.65
N SER A 21 16.09 -5.68 5.91
CA SER A 21 17.11 -6.74 6.04
C SER A 21 17.66 -7.22 4.69
N ALA A 22 16.81 -7.23 3.66
CA ALA A 22 17.20 -7.55 2.31
C ALA A 22 17.89 -6.30 1.73
N SER A 23 19.24 -6.30 1.74
CA SER A 23 20.21 -5.51 0.94
C SER A 23 19.76 -4.15 0.37
N SER A 24 20.68 -3.17 0.30
CA SER A 24 20.49 -1.84 -0.31
C SER A 24 19.85 -1.79 -1.73
N ILE A 25 19.69 -2.94 -2.38
CA ILE A 25 19.12 -3.13 -3.72
C ILE A 25 17.60 -3.42 -3.68
N THR A 26 17.03 -3.93 -2.58
CA THR A 26 15.59 -4.20 -2.43
C THR A 26 14.89 -3.08 -1.65
N HIS A 27 14.79 -1.91 -2.28
CA HIS A 27 14.10 -0.74 -1.73
C HIS A 27 12.59 -0.99 -1.52
N ILE A 28 12.07 -1.18 -0.31
CA ILE A 28 10.65 -0.97 0.10
C ILE A 28 9.57 -1.62 -0.83
N TYR A 29 9.92 -2.52 -1.77
CA TYR A 29 9.01 -2.91 -2.85
C TYR A 29 7.96 -3.88 -2.36
N LEU A 30 8.34 -4.76 -1.43
CA LEU A 30 7.47 -5.80 -0.94
C LEU A 30 6.41 -5.20 -0.01
N SER A 31 6.81 -4.25 0.83
CA SER A 31 5.90 -3.46 1.66
C SER A 31 5.01 -2.52 0.83
N ILE A 32 5.52 -1.81 -0.20
CA ILE A 32 4.68 -0.98 -1.09
C ILE A 32 3.69 -1.85 -1.89
N GLY A 33 4.14 -3.01 -2.39
CA GLY A 33 3.28 -3.97 -3.07
C GLY A 33 2.12 -4.44 -2.19
N PHE A 34 2.43 -4.81 -0.94
CA PHE A 34 1.42 -5.24 0.02
C PHE A 34 0.51 -4.09 0.50
N LEU A 35 1.05 -2.88 0.65
CA LEU A 35 0.28 -1.68 0.99
C LEU A 35 -0.75 -1.36 -0.10
N SER A 36 -0.34 -1.41 -1.38
CA SER A 36 -1.25 -1.21 -2.52
C SER A 36 -2.42 -2.19 -2.51
N PHE A 37 -2.13 -3.44 -2.18
CA PHE A 37 -3.12 -4.51 -2.09
C PHE A 37 -4.13 -4.27 -0.97
N ILE A 38 -3.66 -3.86 0.22
CA ILE A 38 -4.55 -3.61 1.38
C ILE A 38 -5.42 -2.37 1.16
N LEU A 39 -4.85 -1.26 0.68
CA LEU A 39 -5.60 -0.02 0.47
C LEU A 39 -6.79 -0.23 -0.47
N VAL A 40 -6.65 -1.09 -1.48
CA VAL A 40 -7.72 -1.44 -2.42
C VAL A 40 -8.78 -2.36 -1.82
N ARG A 41 -8.54 -3.04 -0.71
CA ARG A 41 -9.51 -3.95 -0.08
C ARG A 41 -10.16 -3.41 1.18
N LEU A 42 -9.55 -2.43 1.84
CA LEU A 42 -10.14 -1.81 3.01
C LEU A 42 -11.32 -0.90 2.65
N VAL A 43 -12.33 -0.95 3.53
CA VAL A 43 -13.53 -0.11 3.52
C VAL A 43 -13.33 1.01 4.55
N PHE A 44 -14.04 2.13 4.41
CA PHE A 44 -14.07 3.19 5.41
C PHE A 44 -14.61 2.69 6.76
N PRO A 45 -14.11 3.19 7.91
CA PRO A 45 -12.98 4.12 8.10
C PRO A 45 -11.60 3.44 8.13
N TYR A 46 -11.57 2.11 8.03
CA TYR A 46 -10.36 1.30 8.20
C TYR A 46 -9.24 1.62 7.21
N ILE A 47 -9.59 2.04 5.99
CA ILE A 47 -8.61 2.47 4.99
C ILE A 47 -7.76 3.66 5.48
N ILE A 48 -8.37 4.60 6.21
CA ILE A 48 -7.69 5.79 6.74
C ILE A 48 -6.82 5.41 7.95
N TYR A 49 -7.35 4.58 8.87
CA TYR A 49 -6.57 4.11 10.02
C TYR A 49 -5.34 3.31 9.59
N PHE A 50 -5.50 2.44 8.60
CA PHE A 50 -4.39 1.67 8.06
C PHE A 50 -3.40 2.57 7.31
N ALA A 51 -3.88 3.54 6.54
CA ALA A 51 -3.03 4.52 5.85
C ALA A 51 -2.16 5.32 6.85
N PHE A 52 -2.76 5.79 7.95
CA PHE A 52 -2.03 6.50 9.00
C PHE A 52 -0.96 5.61 9.65
N LEU A 53 -1.33 4.40 10.06
CA LEU A 53 -0.40 3.47 10.70
C LEU A 53 0.75 3.08 9.77
N SER A 54 0.42 2.69 8.53
CA SER A 54 1.41 2.24 7.54
C SER A 54 2.36 3.35 7.11
N GLY A 55 1.84 4.56 6.88
CA GLY A 55 2.67 5.74 6.59
C GLY A 55 3.63 6.09 7.73
N PHE A 56 3.15 6.04 8.97
CA PHE A 56 4.00 6.25 10.16
C PHE A 56 5.11 5.20 10.27
N ILE A 57 4.81 3.93 10.02
CA ILE A 57 5.79 2.84 10.03
C ILE A 57 6.85 3.06 8.93
N ILE A 58 6.45 3.44 7.72
CA ILE A 58 7.40 3.68 6.62
C ILE A 58 8.35 4.84 6.96
N ASP A 59 7.80 5.97 7.43
CA ASP A 59 8.60 7.14 7.83
C ASP A 59 9.63 6.76 8.92
N LEU A 60 9.20 6.00 9.94
CA LEU A 60 10.05 5.57 11.04
C LEU A 60 11.14 4.55 10.62
N VAL A 61 10.80 3.58 9.78
CA VAL A 61 11.71 2.48 9.41
C VAL A 61 12.73 2.90 8.34
N PHE A 62 12.31 3.70 7.35
CA PHE A 62 13.13 3.93 6.16
C PHE A 62 13.72 5.33 6.04
N TYR A 63 13.09 6.33 6.65
CA TYR A 63 13.41 7.73 6.36
C TYR A 63 13.89 8.52 7.57
N ASN A 64 13.77 8.00 8.80
CA ASN A 64 14.22 8.65 10.04
C ASN A 64 13.68 10.09 10.23
N TYR A 65 12.66 10.48 9.46
CA TYR A 65 11.90 11.72 9.60
C TYR A 65 10.41 11.40 9.43
N VAL A 66 9.56 12.03 10.24
CA VAL A 66 8.11 11.84 10.20
C VAL A 66 7.51 12.86 9.25
N GLY A 67 6.70 12.43 8.29
CA GLY A 67 5.71 13.30 7.65
C GLY A 67 5.47 13.05 6.18
N ILE A 68 6.50 12.84 5.36
CA ILE A 68 6.31 12.83 3.90
C ILE A 68 5.58 11.57 3.45
N PHE A 69 6.00 10.36 3.90
CA PHE A 69 5.28 9.16 3.51
C PHE A 69 3.92 9.07 4.20
N LEU A 70 3.81 9.50 5.45
CA LEU A 70 2.52 9.59 6.13
C LEU A 70 1.50 10.40 5.31
N ILE A 71 1.86 11.62 4.88
CA ILE A 71 0.98 12.48 4.08
C ILE A 71 0.65 11.83 2.73
N ILE A 72 1.64 11.24 2.06
CA ILE A 72 1.45 10.58 0.76
C ILE A 72 0.47 9.41 0.87
N VAL A 73 0.66 8.51 1.85
CA VAL A 73 -0.17 7.33 2.03
C VAL A 73 -1.61 7.74 2.38
N ILE A 74 -1.79 8.79 3.19
CA ILE A 74 -3.11 9.34 3.49
C ILE A 74 -3.78 9.91 2.23
N LEU A 75 -3.08 10.72 1.44
CA LEU A 75 -3.61 11.28 0.18
C LEU A 75 -4.03 10.17 -0.79
N ILE A 76 -3.17 9.17 -1.00
CA ILE A 76 -3.47 8.02 -1.85
C ILE A 76 -4.70 7.27 -1.31
N SER A 77 -4.80 7.07 0.00
CA SER A 77 -5.95 6.39 0.61
C SER A 77 -7.27 7.13 0.37
N LEU A 78 -7.25 8.48 0.41
CA LEU A 78 -8.41 9.31 0.12
C LEU A 78 -8.81 9.24 -1.36
N ILE A 79 -7.83 9.27 -2.28
CA ILE A 79 -8.08 9.10 -3.72
C ILE A 79 -8.69 7.72 -3.98
N VAL A 80 -8.10 6.66 -3.42
CA VAL A 80 -8.59 5.28 -3.54
C VAL A 80 -10.01 5.15 -3.00
N TYR A 81 -10.29 5.73 -1.83
CA TYR A 81 -11.62 5.72 -1.25
C TYR A 81 -12.65 6.46 -2.13
N THR A 82 -12.30 7.64 -2.61
CA THR A 82 -13.15 8.46 -3.48
C THR A 82 -13.46 7.71 -4.77
N LEU A 83 -12.45 7.12 -5.40
CA LEU A 83 -12.61 6.34 -6.63
C LEU A 83 -13.47 5.11 -6.42
N LYS A 84 -13.32 4.37 -5.32
CA LYS A 84 -14.19 3.23 -5.00
C LYS A 84 -15.64 3.62 -4.76
N THR A 85 -15.87 4.80 -4.18
CA THR A 85 -17.20 5.26 -3.80
C THR A 85 -17.95 5.82 -5.00
N LEU A 86 -17.25 6.56 -5.87
CA LEU A 86 -17.86 7.25 -7.01
C LEU A 86 -17.86 6.42 -8.31
N TYR A 87 -16.93 5.47 -8.46
CA TYR A 87 -16.77 4.72 -9.71
C TYR A 87 -16.68 3.21 -9.46
N ALA A 88 -17.29 2.43 -10.35
CA ALA A 88 -17.21 0.96 -10.34
C ALA A 88 -15.89 0.47 -10.98
N ILE A 89 -14.75 0.90 -10.42
CA ILE A 89 -13.42 0.52 -10.92
C ILE A 89 -13.05 -0.86 -10.39
N LYS A 90 -12.59 -1.75 -11.28
CA LYS A 90 -12.10 -3.07 -10.90
C LYS A 90 -10.90 -2.93 -9.93
N PRO A 91 -10.82 -3.73 -8.85
CA PRO A 91 -9.79 -3.59 -7.82
C PRO A 91 -8.38 -3.72 -8.37
N ILE A 92 -8.17 -4.52 -9.42
CA ILE A 92 -6.86 -4.70 -10.05
C ILE A 92 -6.33 -3.40 -10.69
N PHE A 93 -7.20 -2.59 -11.30
CA PHE A 93 -6.83 -1.30 -11.87
C PHE A 93 -6.53 -0.28 -10.77
N LEU A 94 -7.30 -0.33 -9.68
CA LEU A 94 -7.09 0.54 -8.53
C LEU A 94 -5.75 0.23 -7.84
N GLN A 95 -5.35 -1.03 -7.78
CA GLN A 95 -4.06 -1.44 -7.22
C GLN A 95 -2.89 -0.94 -8.08
N PHE A 96 -3.03 -1.05 -9.39
CA PHE A 96 -2.06 -0.49 -10.33
C PHE A 96 -1.92 1.03 -10.17
N LEU A 97 -3.06 1.74 -10.07
CA LEU A 97 -3.06 3.19 -9.85
C LEU A 97 -2.31 3.57 -8.56
N VAL A 98 -2.54 2.86 -7.46
CA VAL A 98 -1.86 3.10 -6.18
C VAL A 98 -0.34 2.95 -6.31
N LEU A 99 0.13 1.91 -7.00
CA LEU A 99 1.55 1.73 -7.27
C LEU A 99 2.13 2.90 -8.07
N VAL A 100 1.46 3.28 -9.16
CA VAL A 100 1.89 4.42 -9.99
C VAL A 100 1.97 5.70 -9.15
N CYS A 101 1.02 5.95 -8.25
CA CYS A 101 1.08 7.08 -7.33
C CYS A 101 2.33 7.03 -6.42
N PHE A 102 2.64 5.89 -5.80
CA PHE A 102 3.85 5.75 -4.98
C PHE A 102 5.13 6.00 -5.77
N PHE A 103 5.21 5.53 -7.02
CA PHE A 103 6.38 5.75 -7.88
C PHE A 103 6.50 7.18 -8.39
N ALA A 104 5.38 7.84 -8.69
CA ALA A 104 5.36 9.25 -9.06
C ALA A 104 5.89 10.13 -7.92
N PHE A 105 5.50 9.84 -6.68
CA PHE A 105 6.03 10.53 -5.51
C PHE A 105 7.52 10.23 -5.28
N ALA A 106 7.96 8.99 -5.44
CA ALA A 106 9.38 8.64 -5.34
C ALA A 106 10.24 9.39 -6.38
N TYR A 107 9.71 9.62 -7.58
CA TYR A 107 10.35 10.44 -8.61
C TYR A 107 10.43 11.92 -8.20
N LEU A 108 9.34 12.49 -7.68
CA LEU A 108 9.31 13.89 -7.20
C LEU A 108 10.30 14.14 -6.06
N LEU A 109 10.60 13.13 -5.24
CA LEU A 109 11.61 13.20 -4.16
C LEU A 109 13.06 13.08 -4.66
N GLY A 110 13.30 13.22 -5.97
CA GLY A 110 14.64 13.31 -6.54
C GLY A 110 15.28 11.97 -6.89
N LYS A 111 14.51 10.87 -6.95
CA LYS A 111 15.03 9.61 -7.52
C LYS A 111 15.05 9.69 -9.04
N ASN A 112 16.16 9.22 -9.64
CA ASN A 112 16.32 9.14 -11.09
C ASN A 112 15.14 8.42 -11.75
N PHE A 113 14.66 8.96 -12.88
CA PHE A 113 13.53 8.41 -13.65
C PHE A 113 13.72 6.92 -13.99
N THR A 114 14.92 6.56 -14.46
CA THR A 114 15.28 5.17 -14.81
C THR A 114 15.20 4.24 -13.60
N THR A 115 15.55 4.73 -12.42
CA THR A 115 15.43 3.99 -11.17
C THR A 115 13.96 3.83 -10.80
N SER A 116 13.14 4.89 -10.85
CA SER A 116 11.70 4.81 -10.57
C SER A 116 10.96 3.86 -11.52
N ILE A 117 11.31 3.84 -12.81
CA ILE A 117 10.73 2.88 -13.78
C ILE A 117 11.15 1.44 -13.45
N ARG A 118 12.44 1.19 -13.23
CA ARG A 118 12.92 -0.16 -12.86
C ARG A 118 12.21 -0.66 -11.61
N ASN A 119 11.99 0.23 -10.65
CA ASN A 119 11.32 -0.06 -9.41
C ASN A 119 9.82 -0.35 -9.60
N LEU A 120 9.15 0.40 -10.49
CA LEU A 120 7.76 0.14 -10.87
C LEU A 120 7.63 -1.24 -11.54
N ILE A 121 8.49 -1.54 -12.51
CA ILE A 121 8.49 -2.82 -13.25
C ILE A 121 8.71 -4.00 -12.31
N THR A 122 9.56 -3.87 -11.29
CA THR A 122 9.83 -4.94 -10.31
C THR A 122 8.70 -5.10 -9.28
N THR A 123 8.00 -4.02 -8.95
CA THR A 123 6.92 -4.05 -7.94
C THR A 123 5.59 -4.53 -8.53
N ILE A 124 5.36 -4.34 -9.84
CA ILE A 124 4.14 -4.80 -10.52
C ILE A 124 3.93 -6.32 -10.37
N PRO A 125 4.89 -7.21 -10.71
CA PRO A 125 4.75 -8.65 -10.52
C PRO A 125 4.45 -9.04 -9.07
N LEU A 126 5.11 -8.39 -8.10
CA LEU A 126 4.87 -8.63 -6.68
C LEU A 126 3.45 -8.26 -6.26
N ALA A 127 2.94 -7.11 -6.74
CA ALA A 127 1.58 -6.69 -6.49
C ALA A 127 0.55 -7.63 -7.14
N PHE A 128 0.84 -8.16 -8.32
CA PHE A 128 0.04 -9.19 -8.98
C PHE A 128 0.05 -10.51 -8.21
N ILE A 129 1.21 -10.94 -7.71
CA ILE A 129 1.32 -12.11 -6.82
C ILE A 129 0.42 -11.89 -5.60
N TRP A 130 0.50 -10.75 -4.93
CA TRP A 130 -0.39 -10.44 -3.80
C TRP A 130 -1.87 -10.47 -4.18
N TYR A 131 -2.23 -9.95 -5.36
CA TYR A 131 -3.61 -9.98 -5.86
C TYR A 131 -4.13 -11.41 -6.06
N PHE A 132 -3.31 -12.28 -6.66
CA PHE A 132 -3.66 -13.67 -7.00
C PHE A 132 -3.54 -14.64 -5.82
N ILE A 133 -2.68 -14.35 -4.84
CA ILE A 133 -2.72 -15.04 -3.56
C ILE A 133 -4.09 -14.73 -2.97
N LYS A 134 -5.03 -15.68 -3.13
CA LYS A 134 -6.28 -15.76 -2.39
C LYS A 134 -5.95 -16.08 -0.93
N ILE A 135 -5.26 -15.16 -0.25
CA ILE A 135 -5.39 -15.05 1.19
C ILE A 135 -6.90 -14.98 1.41
N PRO A 136 -7.51 -15.80 2.28
CA PRO A 136 -8.95 -15.81 2.55
C PRO A 136 -9.35 -14.48 3.21
N ILE A 137 -9.30 -13.44 2.42
CA ILE A 137 -9.79 -12.11 2.65
C ILE A 137 -11.21 -12.19 2.14
N GLY A 138 -12.03 -12.97 2.86
CA GLY A 138 -13.47 -12.83 2.73
C GLY A 138 -13.76 -11.34 2.88
N PRO A 139 -14.65 -10.76 2.06
CA PRO A 139 -15.00 -9.36 2.17
C PRO A 139 -15.22 -9.05 3.65
N LEU A 140 -14.69 -7.92 4.13
CA LEU A 140 -15.22 -7.32 5.35
C LEU A 140 -16.70 -7.16 5.05
N LYS A 141 -17.51 -8.11 5.55
CA LYS A 141 -18.91 -8.29 5.19
C LYS A 141 -19.52 -6.91 5.29
N ASN A 142 -20.01 -6.40 4.17
CA ASN A 142 -20.81 -5.18 4.19
C ASN A 142 -22.01 -5.54 5.06
N GLU A 143 -22.14 -4.95 6.24
CA GLU A 143 -23.32 -5.09 7.10
C GLU A 143 -24.57 -4.41 6.48
N ARG A 144 -24.61 -4.26 5.15
CA ARG A 144 -25.76 -3.72 4.39
C ARG A 144 -26.58 -4.82 3.69
N GLU A 145 -26.39 -6.08 4.09
CA GLU A 145 -27.20 -7.22 3.64
C GLU A 145 -27.65 -8.06 4.85
N GLN A 146 -28.21 -7.40 5.87
CA GLN A 146 -29.11 -8.00 6.86
C GLN A 146 -30.30 -7.08 7.08
#